data_AF-A0A7W7IN61-F1
#
_entry.id   AF-A0A7W7IN61-F1
#
_cell.length_a   1.000
_cell.length_b   1.000
_cell.length_c   1.000
_cell.angle_alpha   90.00
_cell.angle_beta   90.00
_cell.angle_gamma   90.00
#
_symmetry.space_group_name_H-M   'P 1'
#
loop_
_entity.id
_entity.type
_entity.pdbx_description
1 polymer ?
#
loop_
_entity_poly.entity_id
_entity_poly.type
_entity_poly.pdbx_seq_one_letter_code
_entity_poly.pdbx_strand_id
1 'polypeptide(L)'
;MQRLLSRLTERLGLEAEAFEQALVNEYAPGAGIGWHRDRPVYGEILGVSFLAPCVMRLRHKEGGGWRRAGAPLEPGSAYRLSGAARRDWEHSIPPMAALRYSITFRTLA
;
A
#
# COMPACT_ATOMS: atom_id res chain seq x y z
N MET A 1 10.13 -13.27 -4.41
CA MET A 1 9.79 -11.83 -4.56
C MET A 1 9.76 -11.39 -6.02
N GLN A 2 10.85 -11.53 -6.79
CA GLN A 2 10.95 -11.05 -8.18
C GLN A 2 9.81 -11.52 -9.09
N ARG A 3 9.46 -12.82 -9.10
CA ARG A 3 8.35 -13.33 -9.91
C ARG A 3 6.99 -12.68 -9.59
N LEU A 4 6.76 -12.32 -8.33
CA LEU A 4 5.54 -11.63 -7.93
C LEU A 4 5.53 -10.21 -8.50
N LEU A 5 6.65 -9.50 -8.36
CA LEU A 5 6.82 -8.15 -8.90
C LEU A 5 6.63 -8.14 -10.43
N SER A 6 7.31 -9.02 -11.17
CA SER A 6 7.17 -9.10 -12.64
C SER A 6 5.71 -9.31 -13.06
N ARG A 7 4.99 -10.23 -12.41
CA ARG A 7 3.57 -10.47 -12.71
C ARG A 7 2.68 -9.25 -12.42
N LEU A 8 3.01 -8.44 -11.43
CA LEU A 8 2.27 -7.22 -11.12
C LEU A 8 2.57 -6.13 -12.15
N THR A 9 3.85 -5.91 -12.46
CA THR A 9 4.28 -4.83 -13.34
C THR A 9 3.88 -5.08 -14.79
N GLU A 10 3.95 -6.33 -15.27
CA GLU A 10 3.45 -6.74 -16.59
C GLU A 10 1.96 -6.38 -16.77
N ARG A 11 1.12 -6.64 -15.77
CA ARG A 11 -0.32 -6.33 -15.83
C ARG A 11 -0.62 -4.84 -15.75
N LEU A 12 0.32 -4.04 -15.27
CA LEU A 12 0.17 -2.60 -15.05
C LEU A 12 0.94 -1.76 -16.08
N GLY A 13 1.67 -2.38 -17.01
CA GLY A 13 2.54 -1.70 -17.96
C GLY A 13 3.65 -0.91 -17.26
N LEU A 14 4.28 -1.50 -16.25
CA LEU A 14 5.38 -0.91 -15.48
C LEU A 14 6.67 -1.72 -15.67
N GLU A 15 7.81 -1.06 -15.51
CA GLU A 15 9.13 -1.71 -15.51
C GLU A 15 9.42 -2.29 -14.12
N ALA A 16 9.72 -3.60 -14.05
CA ALA A 16 9.98 -4.26 -12.77
C ALA A 16 11.26 -3.74 -12.12
N GLU A 17 12.24 -3.41 -12.94
CA GLU A 17 13.58 -2.95 -12.60
C GLU A 17 13.56 -1.56 -11.92
N ALA A 18 12.48 -0.78 -12.12
CA ALA A 18 12.30 0.50 -11.44
C ALA A 18 12.00 0.35 -9.94
N PHE A 19 11.57 -0.83 -9.47
CA PHE A 19 11.23 -1.08 -8.07
C PHE A 19 12.45 -1.59 -7.29
N GLU A 20 13.11 -0.65 -6.63
CA GLU A 20 14.38 -0.89 -5.93
C GLU A 20 14.22 -1.46 -4.52
N GLN A 21 13.02 -1.39 -3.95
CA GLN A 21 12.79 -1.74 -2.55
C GLN A 21 11.58 -2.67 -2.41
N ALA A 22 11.72 -3.69 -1.55
CA ALA A 22 10.63 -4.56 -1.12
C ALA A 22 10.56 -4.63 0.42
N LEU A 23 9.38 -4.36 0.99
CA LEU A 23 9.09 -4.43 2.42
C LEU A 23 8.07 -5.52 2.68
N VAL A 24 8.31 -6.36 3.67
CA VAL A 24 7.29 -7.26 4.22
C VAL A 24 6.80 -6.67 5.53
N ASN A 25 5.49 -6.50 5.67
CA ASN A 25 4.86 -6.08 6.91
C ASN A 25 4.05 -7.23 7.48
N GLU A 26 4.29 -7.56 8.74
CA GLU A 26 3.45 -8.40 9.56
C GLU A 26 2.51 -7.53 10.40
N TYR A 27 1.24 -7.91 10.44
CA TYR A 27 0.23 -7.33 11.31
C TYR A 27 -0.39 -8.46 12.14
N ALA A 28 0.19 -8.73 13.31
CA ALA A 28 -0.42 -9.59 14.32
C ALA A 28 -1.76 -9.00 14.82
N PRO A 29 -2.64 -9.78 15.46
CA PRO A 29 -3.85 -9.24 16.09
C PRO A 29 -3.53 -8.05 17.01
N GLY A 30 -4.29 -6.96 16.87
CA GLY A 30 -4.09 -5.67 17.52
C GLY A 30 -3.12 -4.72 16.79
N ALA A 31 -2.27 -5.22 15.90
CA ALA A 31 -1.34 -4.40 15.15
C ALA A 31 -2.04 -3.63 14.01
N GLY A 32 -1.62 -2.40 13.79
CA GLY A 32 -2.07 -1.54 12.70
C GLY A 32 -1.00 -0.52 12.36
N ILE A 33 -1.29 0.37 11.42
CA ILE A 33 -0.42 1.51 11.12
C ILE A 33 -1.25 2.78 11.07
N GLY A 34 -0.78 3.80 11.79
CA GLY A 34 -1.43 5.11 11.85
C GLY A 34 -1.45 5.82 10.51
N TRP A 35 -2.11 6.98 10.47
CA TRP A 35 -2.15 7.81 9.27
C TRP A 35 -0.74 8.28 8.89
N HIS A 36 -0.33 7.96 7.66
CA HIS A 36 0.97 8.37 7.15
C HIS A 36 0.97 8.42 5.62
N ARG A 37 2.03 9.01 5.07
CA ARG A 37 2.46 8.82 3.68
C ARG A 37 3.80 8.09 3.71
N ASP A 38 4.08 7.29 2.70
CA ASP A 38 5.44 6.79 2.51
C ASP A 38 6.44 7.94 2.36
N ARG A 39 7.68 7.67 2.77
CA ARG A 39 8.77 8.66 2.73
C ARG A 39 8.88 9.29 1.34
N PRO A 40 9.10 10.61 1.21
CA PRO A 40 9.08 11.31 -0.08
C PRO A 40 10.05 10.76 -1.15
N VAL A 41 11.12 10.07 -0.74
CA VAL A 41 12.09 9.41 -1.63
C VAL A 41 11.47 8.31 -2.51
N TYR A 42 10.29 7.79 -2.14
CA TYR A 42 9.63 6.74 -2.91
C TYR A 42 8.59 7.30 -3.88
N GLY A 43 8.61 6.83 -5.12
CA GLY A 43 7.66 7.16 -6.17
C GLY A 43 6.45 6.23 -6.15
N GLU A 44 6.38 5.34 -7.12
CA GLU A 44 5.31 4.35 -7.28
C GLU A 44 5.35 3.30 -6.17
N ILE A 45 4.17 2.89 -5.70
CA ILE A 45 4.03 1.87 -4.66
C ILE A 45 3.06 0.80 -5.12
N LEU A 46 3.51 -0.46 -5.09
CA LEU A 46 2.67 -1.63 -5.30
C LEU A 46 2.60 -2.45 -4.03
N GLY A 47 1.41 -2.81 -3.58
CA GLY A 47 1.24 -3.68 -2.42
C GLY A 47 0.40 -4.92 -2.75
N VAL A 48 0.71 -6.03 -2.09
CA VAL A 48 -0.05 -7.28 -2.16
C VAL A 48 -0.41 -7.71 -0.74
N SER A 49 -1.66 -8.11 -0.53
CA SER A 49 -2.19 -8.51 0.79
C SER A 49 -2.30 -10.02 0.91
N PHE A 50 -2.04 -10.55 2.11
CA PHE A 50 -2.10 -11.98 2.41
C PHE A 50 -2.77 -12.23 3.77
N LEU A 51 -3.36 -13.42 3.91
CA LEU A 51 -4.04 -13.92 5.12
C LEU A 51 -5.33 -13.17 5.46
N ALA A 52 -5.39 -12.33 6.50
CA ALA A 52 -6.63 -11.65 6.86
C ALA A 52 -6.92 -10.42 5.96
N PRO A 53 -8.19 -10.21 5.54
CA PRO A 53 -8.58 -9.02 4.79
C PRO A 53 -8.53 -7.76 5.66
N CYS A 54 -8.36 -6.60 5.03
CA CYS A 54 -8.54 -5.32 5.72
C CYS A 54 -9.09 -4.24 4.78
N VAL A 55 -9.41 -3.07 5.33
CA VAL A 55 -9.66 -1.86 4.53
C VAL A 55 -8.50 -0.91 4.73
N MET A 56 -7.75 -0.62 3.66
CA MET A 56 -6.84 0.52 3.67
C MET A 56 -7.69 1.78 3.67
N ARG A 57 -7.56 2.56 4.74
CA ARG A 57 -8.26 3.84 4.85
C ARG A 57 -7.37 4.89 4.24
N LEU A 58 -7.93 5.76 3.41
CA LEU A 58 -7.24 6.89 2.80
C LEU A 58 -7.90 8.19 3.25
N ARG A 59 -7.10 9.24 3.43
CA ARG A 59 -7.60 10.58 3.67
C ARG A 59 -6.75 11.65 2.99
N HIS A 60 -7.39 12.69 2.51
CA HIS A 60 -6.77 13.87 1.91
C HIS A 60 -7.30 15.11 2.63
N LYS A 61 -6.38 16.02 2.99
CA LYS A 61 -6.76 17.25 3.69
C LYS A 61 -7.40 18.20 2.68
N GLU A 62 -8.63 18.63 2.94
CA GLU A 62 -9.37 19.55 2.07
C GLU A 62 -9.98 20.67 2.92
N GLY A 63 -9.45 21.89 2.75
CA GLY A 63 -9.84 23.05 3.55
C GLY A 63 -9.67 22.82 5.06
N GLY A 64 -10.76 23.03 5.81
CA GLY A 64 -10.81 22.77 7.26
C GLY A 64 -11.05 21.30 7.64
N GLY A 65 -11.17 20.38 6.68
CA GLY A 65 -11.59 19.01 6.91
C GLY A 65 -10.74 17.94 6.21
N TRP A 66 -11.30 16.74 6.15
CA TRP A 66 -10.68 15.57 5.52
C TRP A 66 -11.66 14.88 4.59
N ARG A 67 -11.29 14.77 3.32
CA ARG A 67 -11.89 13.82 2.40
C ARG A 67 -11.37 12.42 2.72
N ARG A 68 -12.24 11.42 2.73
CA ARG A 68 -11.88 10.03 3.09
C ARG A 68 -12.35 9.06 2.03
N ALA A 69 -11.60 7.99 1.86
CA ALA A 69 -11.94 6.84 1.03
C ALA A 69 -11.47 5.55 1.73
N GLY A 70 -12.00 4.41 1.28
CA GLY A 70 -11.57 3.10 1.74
C GLY A 70 -11.32 2.18 0.55
N ALA A 71 -10.22 1.45 0.57
CA ALA A 71 -9.90 0.42 -0.41
C ALA A 71 -9.93 -0.95 0.29
N PRO A 72 -10.88 -1.85 -0.05
CA PRO A 72 -10.88 -3.21 0.47
C PRO A 72 -9.67 -3.97 -0.07
N LEU A 73 -8.95 -4.64 0.82
CA LEU A 73 -7.75 -5.41 0.55
C LEU A 73 -7.97 -6.86 0.97
N GLU A 74 -8.52 -7.64 0.07
CA GLU A 74 -8.74 -9.09 0.25
C GLU A 74 -7.41 -9.86 0.15
N PRO A 75 -7.35 -11.10 0.67
CA PRO A 75 -6.16 -11.94 0.54
C PRO A 75 -5.90 -12.24 -0.95
N GLY A 76 -4.66 -12.02 -1.40
CA GLY A 76 -4.28 -12.11 -2.80
C GLY A 76 -4.58 -10.87 -3.64
N SER A 77 -5.25 -9.86 -3.09
CA SER A 77 -5.45 -8.58 -3.78
C SER A 77 -4.15 -7.78 -3.89
N ALA A 78 -4.08 -6.94 -4.93
CA ALA A 78 -2.99 -5.99 -5.13
C ALA A 78 -3.54 -4.57 -5.28
N TYR A 79 -2.76 -3.58 -4.84
CA TYR A 79 -3.08 -2.15 -4.99
C TYR A 79 -1.87 -1.38 -5.52
N ARG A 80 -2.15 -0.23 -6.14
CA ARG A 80 -1.16 0.75 -6.58
C ARG A 80 -1.46 2.11 -5.96
N LEU A 81 -0.48 2.73 -5.32
CA LEU A 81 -0.54 4.15 -4.98
C LEU A 81 0.40 4.91 -5.92
N SER A 82 -0.19 5.79 -6.72
CA SER A 82 0.50 6.62 -7.71
C SER A 82 -0.06 8.03 -7.73
N GLY A 83 0.65 8.96 -8.34
CA GLY A 83 0.19 10.34 -8.53
C GLY A 83 -0.28 10.99 -7.22
N ALA A 84 -1.48 11.57 -7.24
CA ALA A 84 -2.06 12.23 -6.06
C ALA A 84 -2.29 11.25 -4.89
N ALA A 85 -2.72 10.01 -5.16
CA ALA A 85 -2.96 9.01 -4.11
C ALA A 85 -1.68 8.67 -3.33
N ARG A 86 -0.51 8.81 -3.97
CA ARG A 86 0.79 8.64 -3.33
C ARG A 86 1.27 9.92 -2.63
N ARG A 87 1.12 11.08 -3.27
CA ARG A 87 1.71 12.35 -2.83
C ARG A 87 0.89 13.08 -1.78
N ASP A 88 -0.42 13.09 -1.95
CA ASP A 88 -1.32 14.01 -1.26
C ASP A 88 -2.17 13.26 -0.22
N TRP A 89 -2.46 11.98 -0.45
CA TRP A 89 -3.29 11.17 0.44
C TRP A 89 -2.46 10.45 1.49
N GLU A 90 -2.89 10.54 2.75
CA GLU A 90 -2.43 9.66 3.82
C GLU A 90 -3.21 8.36 3.79
N HIS A 91 -2.58 7.27 4.22
CA HIS A 91 -3.24 5.99 4.41
C HIS A 91 -2.95 5.40 5.79
N SER A 92 -3.81 4.48 6.21
CA SER A 92 -3.68 3.72 7.45
C SER A 92 -4.31 2.33 7.33
N ILE A 93 -3.85 1.41 8.16
CA ILE A 93 -4.49 0.10 8.38
C ILE A 93 -4.96 0.09 9.83
N PRO A 94 -6.27 -0.13 10.10
CA PRO A 94 -6.76 -0.23 11.47
C PRO A 94 -6.13 -1.43 12.20
N PRO A 95 -6.18 -1.49 13.54
CA PRO A 95 -5.81 -2.68 14.30
C PRO A 95 -6.47 -3.95 13.74
N MET A 96 -5.65 -4.95 13.44
CA MET A 96 -6.12 -6.19 12.82
C MET A 96 -6.76 -7.13 13.85
N ALA A 97 -7.82 -7.84 13.46
CA ALA A 97 -8.43 -8.88 14.31
C ALA A 97 -7.74 -10.25 14.18
N ALA A 98 -7.06 -10.48 13.05
CA ALA A 98 -6.36 -11.71 12.73
C ALA A 98 -5.05 -11.39 11.99
N LEU A 99 -4.12 -12.35 11.95
CA LEU A 99 -2.82 -12.17 11.31
C LEU A 99 -2.98 -11.78 9.82
N ARG A 100 -2.35 -10.68 9.44
CA ARG A 100 -2.26 -10.20 8.05
C ARG A 100 -0.79 -9.96 7.68
N TYR A 101 -0.44 -10.30 6.45
CA TYR A 101 0.82 -9.83 5.86
C TYR A 101 0.55 -8.94 4.66
N SER A 102 1.52 -8.08 4.36
CA SER A 102 1.62 -7.47 3.05
C SER A 102 3.05 -7.40 2.56
N ILE A 103 3.22 -7.51 1.25
CA ILE A 103 4.48 -7.20 0.57
C ILE A 103 4.26 -5.88 -0.18
N THR A 104 5.15 -4.91 0.03
CA THR A 104 5.10 -3.60 -0.61
C THR A 104 6.38 -3.36 -1.41
N PHE A 105 6.25 -3.07 -2.69
CA PHE A 105 7.33 -2.70 -3.60
C PHE A 105 7.30 -1.21 -3.86
N ARG A 106 8.47 -0.57 -3.95
CA ARG A 106 8.58 0.87 -4.18
C ARG A 106 9.65 1.23 -5.21
N THR A 107 9.36 2.19 -6.08
CA THR A 107 10.38 2.88 -6.89
C THR A 107 11.00 4.02 -6.09
N LEU A 108 12.16 4.52 -6.53
CA LEU A 108 12.62 5.85 -6.14
C LEU A 108 11.84 6.95 -6.91
N ALA A 109 11.83 8.16 -6.36
CA ALA A 109 11.18 9.35 -6.93
C ALA A 109 12.21 10.34 -7.49
#